data_AF-A0A847EHE4-F1
#
_entry.id   AF-A0A847EHE4-F1
#
_cell.length_a   1.000
_cell.length_b   1.000
_cell.length_c   1.000
_cell.angle_alpha   90.00
_cell.angle_beta   90.00
_cell.angle_gamma   90.00
#
_symmetry.space_group_name_H-M   'P 1'
#
loop_
_entity.id
_entity.type
_entity.pdbx_description
1 polymer ?
#
loop_
_entity_poly.entity_id
_entity_poly.type
_entity_poly.pdbx_seq_one_letter_code
_entity_poly.pdbx_strand_id
1 'polypeptide(L)'
;MVRGMTEEGISLIQTLGLPEWNGGEKRQSAIDEIVKDRIIARDGLFEKTSHDIAGPEKLLPVFESCVNCHNCRDACPICYCKECLFDSPTFEFGADKYFDWAERREALRMPTDTLLFHLTRLNHMASSCVGCGLCQEACPNDVPVFSIFRLVGDRVQSVFGYVPGRSVDEEMPLSTFREDELQEVGYE
;
A
#
# COMPACT_ATOMS: atom_id res chain seq x y z
N MET A 1 -22.10 -15.90 -24.81
CA MET A 1 -22.77 -15.18 -23.70
C MET A 1 -21.94 -13.94 -23.43
N VAL A 2 -22.49 -12.76 -23.74
CA VAL A 2 -21.79 -11.46 -23.64
C VAL A 2 -22.62 -10.56 -22.74
N ARG A 3 -21.98 -9.72 -21.93
CA ARG A 3 -22.64 -8.74 -21.04
C ARG A 3 -22.17 -7.33 -21.36
N GLY A 4 -23.11 -6.41 -21.53
CA GLY A 4 -22.83 -4.99 -21.71
C GLY A 4 -22.58 -4.37 -20.35
N MET A 5 -21.51 -3.58 -20.23
CA MET A 5 -21.16 -2.86 -18.98
C MET A 5 -21.55 -1.37 -19.06
N THR A 6 -21.92 -0.89 -20.24
CA THR A 6 -22.39 0.48 -20.52
C THR A 6 -23.66 0.43 -21.35
N GLU A 7 -24.38 1.54 -21.46
CA GLU A 7 -25.59 1.65 -22.29
C GLU A 7 -25.30 1.31 -23.76
N GLU A 8 -24.17 1.78 -24.29
CA GLU A 8 -23.72 1.47 -25.65
C GLU A 8 -23.41 -0.01 -25.81
N GLY A 9 -22.77 -0.62 -24.81
CA GLY A 9 -22.47 -2.05 -24.80
C GLY A 9 -23.73 -2.92 -24.79
N ILE A 10 -24.75 -2.52 -24.02
CA ILE A 10 -26.05 -3.20 -23.96
C ILE A 10 -26.76 -3.07 -25.33
N SER A 11 -26.81 -1.86 -25.89
CA SER A 11 -27.41 -1.58 -27.20
C SER A 11 -26.74 -2.38 -28.33
N LEU A 12 -25.41 -2.50 -28.30
CA LEU A 12 -24.65 -3.28 -29.27
C LEU A 12 -24.99 -4.77 -29.20
N ILE A 13 -25.08 -5.35 -27.99
CA ILE A 13 -25.43 -6.76 -27.80
C ILE A 13 -26.83 -7.07 -28.33
N GLN A 14 -27.78 -6.17 -28.05
CA GLN A 14 -29.15 -6.26 -28.57
C GLN A 14 -29.17 -6.20 -30.10
N THR A 15 -28.42 -5.26 -30.69
CA THR A 15 -28.31 -5.08 -32.15
C THR A 15 -27.72 -6.30 -32.85
N LEU A 16 -26.73 -6.94 -32.23
CA LEU A 16 -26.07 -8.14 -32.76
C LEU A 16 -26.89 -9.43 -32.54
N GLY A 17 -28.05 -9.36 -31.87
CA GLY A 17 -28.88 -10.53 -31.57
C GLY A 17 -28.18 -11.56 -30.69
N LEU A 18 -27.17 -11.14 -29.91
CA LEU A 18 -26.40 -12.04 -29.06
C LEU A 18 -27.17 -12.31 -27.76
N PRO A 19 -27.13 -13.56 -27.25
CA PRO A 19 -27.77 -13.88 -25.97
C PRO A 19 -27.05 -13.14 -24.84
N GLU A 20 -27.82 -12.30 -24.15
CA GLU A 20 -27.37 -11.55 -22.97
C GLU A 20 -27.06 -12.52 -21.83
N TRP A 21 -25.93 -12.28 -21.16
CA TRP A 21 -25.50 -13.08 -20.03
C TRP A 21 -25.87 -12.42 -18.70
N ASN A 22 -26.76 -13.07 -17.96
CA ASN A 22 -27.31 -12.61 -16.69
C ASN A 22 -26.52 -13.06 -15.45
N GLY A 23 -25.22 -13.32 -15.59
CA GLY A 23 -24.36 -13.59 -14.43
C GLY A 23 -24.33 -15.04 -13.93
N GLY A 24 -25.31 -15.89 -14.30
CA GLY A 24 -25.38 -17.34 -14.07
C GLY A 24 -24.91 -17.86 -12.69
N GLU A 25 -25.82 -18.36 -11.85
CA GLU A 25 -25.55 -18.81 -10.46
C GLU A 25 -24.24 -19.58 -10.26
N LYS A 26 -23.91 -20.54 -11.15
CA LYS A 26 -22.66 -21.32 -11.08
C LYS A 26 -21.39 -20.46 -11.08
N ARG A 27 -21.38 -19.35 -11.83
CA ARG A 27 -20.24 -18.43 -11.83
C ARG A 27 -20.18 -17.64 -10.54
N GLN A 28 -21.32 -17.12 -10.06
CA GLN A 28 -21.32 -16.36 -8.82
C GLN A 28 -20.82 -17.22 -7.66
N SER A 29 -21.29 -18.47 -7.55
CA SER A 29 -20.78 -19.42 -6.56
C SER A 29 -19.26 -19.66 -6.68
N ALA A 30 -18.73 -19.77 -7.90
CA ALA A 30 -17.29 -19.92 -8.12
C ALA A 30 -16.49 -18.66 -7.74
N ILE A 31 -17.04 -17.46 -8.01
CA ILE A 31 -16.43 -16.20 -7.58
C ILE A 31 -16.43 -16.10 -6.06
N ASP A 32 -17.55 -16.41 -5.40
CA ASP A 32 -17.68 -16.35 -3.94
C ASP A 32 -16.69 -17.28 -3.25
N GLU A 33 -16.48 -18.49 -3.80
CA GLU A 33 -15.47 -19.43 -3.31
C GLU A 33 -14.05 -18.87 -3.44
N ILE A 34 -13.67 -18.33 -4.61
CA ILE A 34 -12.35 -17.72 -4.81
C ILE A 34 -12.14 -16.50 -3.91
N VAL A 35 -13.17 -15.66 -3.75
CA VAL A 35 -13.10 -14.48 -2.88
C VAL A 35 -12.92 -14.90 -1.43
N LYS A 36 -13.65 -15.91 -0.98
CA LYS A 36 -13.50 -16.48 0.38
C LYS A 36 -12.08 -16.96 0.62
N ASP A 37 -11.51 -17.75 -0.28
CA ASP A 37 -10.14 -18.27 -0.13
C ASP A 37 -9.10 -17.14 -0.12
N ARG A 38 -9.27 -16.12 -0.95
CA ARG A 38 -8.40 -14.94 -0.99
C ARG A 38 -8.49 -14.10 0.29
N ILE A 39 -9.68 -13.95 0.87
CA ILE A 39 -9.87 -13.26 2.15
C ILE A 39 -9.15 -14.02 3.26
N ILE A 40 -9.30 -15.34 3.33
CA ILE A 40 -8.60 -16.18 4.32
C ILE A 40 -7.08 -16.01 4.19
N ALA A 41 -6.54 -16.06 2.97
CA ALA A 41 -5.12 -15.89 2.74
C ALA A 41 -4.62 -14.47 3.12
N ARG A 42 -5.38 -13.44 2.77
CA ARG A 42 -5.09 -12.04 3.15
C ARG A 42 -5.08 -11.88 4.66
N ASP A 43 -6.08 -12.39 5.35
CA ASP A 43 -6.23 -12.22 6.79
C ASP A 43 -5.12 -12.96 7.54
N GLY A 44 -4.73 -14.16 7.08
CA GLY A 44 -3.55 -14.86 7.59
C GLY A 44 -2.25 -14.09 7.36
N LEU A 45 -2.09 -13.43 6.21
CA LEU A 45 -0.95 -12.54 5.96
C LEU A 45 -0.94 -11.35 6.94
N PHE A 46 -2.09 -10.75 7.20
CA PHE A 46 -2.23 -9.62 8.11
C PHE A 46 -1.91 -9.99 9.55
N GLU A 47 -2.41 -11.13 10.00
CA GLU A 47 -2.17 -11.64 11.35
C GLU A 47 -0.67 -11.89 11.57
N LYS A 48 -0.04 -12.62 10.64
CA LYS A 48 1.41 -12.86 10.66
C LYS A 48 2.19 -11.55 10.64
N THR A 49 1.89 -10.65 9.70
CA THR A 49 2.62 -9.39 9.55
C THR A 49 2.47 -8.52 10.80
N SER A 50 1.28 -8.44 11.38
CA SER A 50 1.04 -7.68 12.61
C SER A 50 1.85 -8.22 13.78
N HIS A 51 2.04 -9.55 13.86
CA HIS A 51 2.91 -10.16 14.87
C HIS A 51 4.40 -9.86 14.61
N ASP A 52 4.83 -9.89 13.36
CA ASP A 52 6.23 -9.74 12.95
C ASP A 52 6.72 -8.28 13.05
N ILE A 53 5.80 -7.31 13.09
CA ILE A 53 6.13 -5.88 13.25
C ILE A 53 5.70 -5.28 14.60
N ALA A 54 5.29 -6.13 15.56
CA ALA A 54 4.77 -5.67 16.84
C ALA A 54 5.84 -4.98 17.69
N GLY A 55 5.87 -3.65 17.63
CA GLY A 55 6.78 -2.80 18.39
C GLY A 55 8.14 -2.55 17.70
N PRO A 56 8.92 -1.59 18.20
CA PRO A 56 10.18 -1.17 17.57
C PRO A 56 11.22 -2.30 17.49
N GLU A 57 11.32 -3.14 18.53
CA GLU A 57 12.27 -4.25 18.61
C GLU A 57 12.09 -5.26 17.47
N LYS A 58 10.85 -5.49 17.03
CA LYS A 58 10.53 -6.40 15.93
C LYS A 58 10.54 -5.70 14.58
N LEU A 59 10.08 -4.45 14.52
CA LEU A 59 10.01 -3.67 13.29
C LEU A 59 11.40 -3.33 12.72
N LEU A 60 12.37 -2.98 13.59
CA LEU A 60 13.70 -2.57 13.14
C LEU A 60 14.45 -3.67 12.37
N PRO A 61 14.50 -4.94 12.84
CA PRO A 61 15.07 -6.06 12.08
C PRO A 61 14.42 -6.30 10.72
N VAL A 62 13.11 -6.05 10.58
CA VAL A 62 12.39 -6.30 9.32
C VAL A 62 12.95 -5.47 8.17
N PHE A 63 13.45 -4.27 8.46
CA PHE A 63 14.09 -3.41 7.47
C PHE A 63 15.61 -3.56 7.41
N GLU A 64 16.22 -4.50 8.14
CA GLU A 64 17.68 -4.65 8.23
C GLU A 64 18.34 -4.92 6.88
N SER A 65 17.72 -5.75 6.05
CA SER A 65 18.22 -6.07 4.70
C SER A 65 17.98 -4.95 3.67
N CYS A 66 17.28 -3.88 4.03
CA CYS A 66 17.07 -2.74 3.14
C CYS A 66 18.39 -1.99 2.89
N VAL A 67 18.79 -1.91 1.62
CA VAL A 67 19.99 -1.19 1.15
C VAL A 67 19.66 0.17 0.58
N ASN A 68 18.47 0.70 0.88
CA ASN A 68 18.01 2.03 0.44
C ASN A 68 18.14 2.29 -1.08
N CYS A 69 17.89 1.28 -1.92
CA CYS A 69 17.98 1.39 -3.38
C CYS A 69 16.79 2.11 -4.04
N HIS A 70 15.74 2.42 -3.28
CA HIS A 70 14.50 3.07 -3.72
C HIS A 70 13.68 2.36 -4.83
N ASN A 71 14.08 1.17 -5.33
CA ASN A 71 13.31 0.43 -6.35
C ASN A 71 11.82 0.22 -5.98
N CYS A 72 11.53 -0.07 -4.71
CA CYS A 72 10.15 -0.26 -4.23
C CYS A 72 9.31 1.03 -4.30
N ARG A 73 9.94 2.21 -4.38
CA ARG A 73 9.35 3.51 -4.69
C ARG A 73 9.10 3.65 -6.17
N ASP A 74 10.15 3.45 -6.97
CA ASP A 74 10.10 3.75 -8.40
C ASP A 74 9.15 2.81 -9.16
N ALA A 75 9.00 1.57 -8.70
CA ALA A 75 8.03 0.62 -9.24
C ALA A 75 6.58 0.88 -8.80
N CYS A 76 6.34 1.79 -7.86
CA CYS A 76 5.01 1.99 -7.28
C CYS A 76 4.19 2.99 -8.11
N PRO A 77 3.05 2.60 -8.71
CA PRO A 77 2.30 3.45 -9.63
C PRO A 77 1.65 4.66 -8.95
N ILE A 78 1.49 4.61 -7.62
CA ILE A 78 0.92 5.70 -6.83
C ILE A 78 1.99 6.64 -6.28
N CYS A 79 3.29 6.31 -6.37
CA CYS A 79 4.37 7.24 -6.02
C CYS A 79 4.68 8.17 -7.20
N TYR A 80 3.85 9.19 -7.41
CA TYR A 80 3.92 10.09 -8.57
C TYR A 80 4.60 11.45 -8.28
N CYS A 81 5.18 11.64 -7.08
CA CYS A 81 5.87 12.89 -6.74
C CYS A 81 6.97 13.19 -7.76
N LYS A 82 7.02 14.44 -8.26
CA LYS A 82 8.07 14.88 -9.19
C LYS A 82 9.46 14.91 -8.55
N GLU A 83 9.50 15.25 -7.27
CA GLU A 83 10.71 15.30 -6.46
C GLU A 83 10.46 14.48 -5.19
N CYS A 84 11.36 13.54 -4.92
CA CYS A 84 11.34 12.76 -3.68
C CYS A 84 12.32 13.36 -2.68
N LEU A 85 11.88 13.54 -1.43
CA LEU A 85 12.75 13.99 -0.34
C LEU A 85 14.02 13.14 -0.22
N PHE A 86 13.92 11.84 -0.48
CA PHE A 86 15.04 10.89 -0.41
C PHE A 86 15.99 10.91 -1.61
N ASP A 87 15.63 11.60 -2.71
CA ASP A 87 16.57 11.88 -3.80
C ASP A 87 17.11 13.32 -3.73
N SER A 88 16.73 14.07 -2.69
CA SER A 88 17.21 15.44 -2.47
C SER A 88 18.45 15.44 -1.56
N PRO A 89 19.25 16.52 -1.58
CA PRO A 89 20.40 16.67 -0.68
C PRO A 89 20.05 16.76 0.82
N THR A 90 18.76 16.74 1.19
CA THR A 90 18.30 16.86 2.58
C THR A 90 18.92 15.81 3.50
N PHE A 91 19.22 14.61 2.98
CA PHE A 91 19.84 13.51 3.72
C PHE A 91 21.31 13.26 3.34
N GLU A 92 21.91 14.15 2.55
CA GLU A 92 23.34 14.12 2.23
C GLU A 92 24.12 14.83 3.34
N PHE A 93 24.50 14.06 4.36
CA PHE A 93 25.28 14.60 5.47
C PHE A 93 26.78 14.60 5.15
N GLY A 94 27.51 15.57 5.71
CA GLY A 94 28.96 15.59 5.67
C GLY A 94 29.57 14.43 6.46
N ALA A 95 30.81 14.06 6.12
CA ALA A 95 31.54 12.97 6.79
C ALA A 95 31.65 13.20 8.31
N ASP A 96 31.80 14.46 8.74
CA ASP A 96 31.83 14.89 10.13
C ASP A 96 30.60 14.41 10.91
N LYS A 97 29.40 14.53 10.33
CA LYS A 97 28.16 14.05 10.96
C LYS A 97 28.12 12.54 11.14
N TYR A 98 28.58 11.79 10.13
CA TYR A 98 28.62 10.34 10.22
C TYR A 98 29.64 9.87 11.27
N PHE A 99 30.81 10.52 11.37
CA PHE A 99 31.78 10.24 12.43
C PHE A 99 31.23 10.58 13.82
N ASP A 100 30.61 11.76 14.00
CA ASP A 100 29.96 12.15 15.26
C ASP A 100 28.91 11.12 15.71
N TRP A 101 28.09 10.60 14.78
CA TRP A 101 27.10 9.58 15.10
C TRP A 101 27.73 8.23 15.42
N ALA A 102 28.74 7.82 14.68
CA ALA A 102 29.45 6.56 14.93
C ALA A 102 30.15 6.59 16.29
N GLU A 103 30.79 7.70 16.67
CA GLU A 103 31.43 7.86 17.98
C GLU A 103 30.40 7.81 19.11
N ARG A 104 29.26 8.52 18.97
CA ARG A 104 28.20 8.54 19.99
C ARG A 104 27.46 7.23 20.17
N ARG A 105 27.33 6.44 19.10
CA ARG A 105 26.52 5.21 19.07
C ARG A 105 27.36 3.95 19.09
N GLU A 106 28.69 4.07 19.13
CA GLU A 106 29.71 3.01 19.00
C GLU A 106 29.70 2.25 17.65
N ALA A 107 28.56 2.24 16.96
CA ALA A 107 28.39 1.72 15.62
C ALA A 107 27.38 2.57 14.85
N LEU A 108 27.57 2.67 13.54
CA LEU A 108 26.63 3.31 12.63
C LEU A 108 26.22 2.32 11.54
N ARG A 109 24.92 2.04 11.45
CA ARG A 109 24.35 1.26 10.35
C ARG A 109 24.40 2.07 9.06
N MET A 110 24.86 1.44 7.99
CA MET A 110 24.89 2.01 6.64
C MET A 110 24.14 1.09 5.66
N PRO A 111 23.29 1.63 4.75
CA PRO A 111 22.89 3.03 4.65
C PRO A 111 22.03 3.48 5.84
N THR A 112 22.07 4.78 6.15
CA THR A 112 21.23 5.38 7.20
C THR A 112 19.78 5.52 6.74
N ASP A 113 18.88 5.87 7.66
CA ASP A 113 17.51 6.36 7.35
C ASP A 113 16.56 5.35 6.67
N THR A 114 16.89 4.06 6.63
CA THR A 114 16.02 3.03 6.03
C THR A 114 14.63 2.97 6.67
N LEU A 115 14.54 3.09 8.01
CA LEU A 115 13.27 3.18 8.70
C LEU A 115 12.50 4.45 8.31
N LEU A 116 13.18 5.60 8.27
CA LEU A 116 12.58 6.88 7.93
C LEU A 116 12.03 6.88 6.50
N PHE A 117 12.74 6.27 5.56
CA PHE A 117 12.29 6.02 4.19
C PHE A 117 10.96 5.24 4.17
N HIS A 118 10.90 4.09 4.84
CA HIS A 118 9.70 3.26 4.83
C HIS A 118 8.52 3.93 5.55
N LEU A 119 8.75 4.62 6.67
CA LEU A 119 7.68 5.34 7.39
C LEU A 119 7.14 6.51 6.57
N THR A 120 8.01 7.30 5.94
CA THR A 120 7.58 8.42 5.08
C THR A 120 6.76 7.92 3.90
N ARG A 121 7.22 6.85 3.24
CA ARG A 121 6.46 6.22 2.16
C ARG A 121 5.13 5.65 2.64
N LEU A 122 5.09 4.96 3.78
CA LEU A 122 3.84 4.47 4.36
C LEU A 122 2.85 5.62 4.59
N ASN A 123 3.31 6.71 5.19
CA ASN A 123 2.49 7.88 5.47
C ASN A 123 1.87 8.48 4.19
N HIS A 124 2.64 8.57 3.10
CA HIS A 124 2.11 9.11 1.84
C HIS A 124 1.16 8.17 1.11
N MET A 125 1.35 6.84 1.24
CA MET A 125 0.69 5.86 0.38
C MET A 125 -0.42 5.05 1.05
N ALA A 126 -0.50 5.01 2.38
CA ALA A 126 -1.36 4.06 3.10
C ALA A 126 -2.84 4.16 2.66
N SER A 127 -3.37 5.37 2.53
CA SER A 127 -4.77 5.58 2.12
C SER A 127 -5.03 5.23 0.65
N SER A 128 -4.02 5.17 -0.22
CA SER A 128 -4.16 4.93 -1.67
C SER A 128 -3.61 3.57 -2.14
N CYS A 129 -3.05 2.77 -1.25
CA CYS A 129 -2.47 1.47 -1.59
C CYS A 129 -3.54 0.48 -2.07
N VAL A 130 -3.48 0.10 -3.35
CA VAL A 130 -4.38 -0.90 -3.97
C VAL A 130 -3.90 -2.36 -3.80
N GLY A 131 -2.74 -2.58 -3.18
CA GLY A 131 -2.19 -3.93 -3.01
C GLY A 131 -1.70 -4.60 -4.30
N CYS A 132 -1.12 -3.84 -5.23
CA CYS A 132 -0.64 -4.39 -6.52
C CYS A 132 0.61 -5.29 -6.44
N GLY A 133 1.37 -5.26 -5.33
CA GLY A 133 2.55 -6.11 -5.12
C GLY A 133 3.86 -5.67 -5.80
N LEU A 134 3.82 -4.69 -6.71
CA LEU A 134 5.01 -4.23 -7.47
C LEU A 134 6.19 -3.80 -6.59
N CYS A 135 5.93 -3.24 -5.41
CA CYS A 135 6.98 -2.85 -4.47
C CYS A 135 7.75 -4.04 -3.89
N GLN A 136 7.10 -5.21 -3.77
CA GLN A 136 7.73 -6.45 -3.33
C GLN A 136 8.56 -7.06 -4.45
N GLU A 137 7.99 -7.14 -5.66
CA GLU A 137 8.68 -7.68 -6.83
C GLU A 137 9.95 -6.91 -7.19
N ALA A 138 9.94 -5.59 -6.97
CA ALA A 138 11.09 -4.72 -7.25
C ALA A 138 12.20 -4.78 -6.18
N CYS A 139 11.96 -5.43 -5.02
CA CYS A 139 12.93 -5.45 -3.93
C CYS A 139 14.02 -6.51 -4.17
N PRO A 140 15.31 -6.13 -4.29
CA PRO A 140 16.38 -7.09 -4.53
C PRO A 140 16.78 -7.90 -3.27
N ASN A 141 16.30 -7.51 -2.09
CA ASN A 141 16.71 -8.09 -0.79
C ASN A 141 15.52 -8.68 -0.01
N ASP A 142 14.39 -8.93 -0.68
CA ASP A 142 13.21 -9.56 -0.10
C ASP A 142 12.68 -8.90 1.20
N VAL A 143 12.88 -7.59 1.37
CA VAL A 143 12.23 -6.82 2.43
C VAL A 143 10.73 -6.98 2.25
N PRO A 144 9.94 -7.32 3.29
CA PRO A 144 8.50 -7.61 3.15
C PRO A 144 7.67 -6.33 3.04
N VAL A 145 7.98 -5.48 2.05
CA VAL A 145 7.37 -4.16 1.86
C VAL A 145 5.87 -4.31 1.59
N PHE A 146 5.47 -5.26 0.75
CA PHE A 146 4.05 -5.42 0.40
C PHE A 146 3.19 -5.77 1.61
N SER A 147 3.62 -6.71 2.45
CA SER A 147 2.80 -7.17 3.56
C SER A 147 2.56 -6.07 4.59
N ILE A 148 3.61 -5.30 4.91
CA ILE A 148 3.52 -4.14 5.81
C ILE A 148 2.61 -3.07 5.20
N PHE A 149 2.85 -2.67 3.95
CA PHE A 149 2.09 -1.60 3.30
C PHE A 149 0.63 -1.99 3.09
N ARG A 150 0.34 -3.25 2.77
CA ARG A 150 -1.04 -3.72 2.61
C ARG A 150 -1.76 -3.79 3.95
N LEU A 151 -1.11 -4.24 5.02
CA LEU A 151 -1.68 -4.28 6.37
C LEU A 151 -1.98 -2.86 6.89
N VAL A 152 -0.99 -1.97 6.85
CA VAL A 152 -1.17 -0.58 7.31
C VAL A 152 -2.19 0.14 6.45
N GLY A 153 -2.12 -0.04 5.12
CA GLY A 153 -3.10 0.50 4.20
C GLY A 153 -4.52 0.05 4.50
N ASP A 154 -4.73 -1.25 4.80
CA ASP A 154 -6.05 -1.79 5.16
C ASP A 154 -6.65 -1.06 6.37
N ARG A 155 -5.84 -0.89 7.42
CA ARG A 155 -6.24 -0.22 8.67
C ARG A 155 -6.59 1.25 8.42
N VAL A 156 -5.72 1.98 7.72
CA VAL A 156 -5.94 3.40 7.40
C VAL A 156 -7.17 3.58 6.51
N GLN A 157 -7.30 2.77 5.45
CA GLN A 157 -8.45 2.81 4.53
C GLN A 157 -9.77 2.53 5.26
N SER A 158 -9.77 1.59 6.21
CA SER A 158 -10.94 1.26 7.03
C SER A 158 -11.36 2.41 7.93
N VAL A 159 -10.41 3.14 8.53
CA VAL A 159 -10.70 4.34 9.35
C VAL A 159 -11.49 5.38 8.55
N PHE A 160 -11.16 5.56 7.27
CA PHE A 160 -11.86 6.51 6.39
C PHE A 160 -13.04 5.92 5.61
N GLY A 161 -13.33 4.61 5.75
CA GLY A 161 -14.32 3.93 4.91
C GLY A 161 -14.03 4.03 3.40
N TYR A 162 -12.76 4.21 3.04
CA TYR A 162 -12.29 4.49 1.68
C TYR A 162 -11.73 3.23 1.03
N VAL A 163 -12.10 2.97 -0.22
CA VAL A 163 -11.56 1.84 -1.00
C VAL A 163 -10.82 2.40 -2.22
N PRO A 164 -9.49 2.31 -2.28
CA PRO A 164 -8.71 2.90 -3.36
C PRO A 164 -9.15 2.40 -4.74
N GLY A 165 -9.51 3.33 -5.62
CA GLY A 165 -9.90 3.02 -6.99
C GLY A 165 -11.32 2.45 -7.18
N ARG A 166 -12.18 2.46 -6.15
CA ARG A 166 -13.59 2.02 -6.32
C ARG A 166 -14.41 2.93 -7.24
N SER A 167 -14.10 4.23 -7.25
CA SER A 167 -14.72 5.23 -8.10
C SER A 167 -13.72 6.35 -8.42
N VAL A 168 -13.85 6.95 -9.60
CA VAL A 168 -13.09 8.15 -9.99
C VAL A 168 -13.71 9.44 -9.44
N ASP A 169 -15.00 9.40 -9.11
CA ASP A 169 -15.76 10.54 -8.58
C ASP A 169 -15.68 10.64 -7.05
N GLU A 170 -15.03 9.68 -6.41
CA GLU A 170 -14.85 9.70 -4.96
C GLU A 170 -13.58 10.44 -4.57
N GLU A 171 -13.74 11.41 -3.66
CA GLU A 171 -12.62 12.18 -3.11
C GLU A 171 -11.73 11.34 -2.18
N MET A 172 -10.42 11.58 -2.23
CA MET A 172 -9.46 10.90 -1.37
C MET A 172 -9.40 11.55 0.03
N PRO A 173 -9.23 10.76 1.12
CA PRO A 173 -9.23 11.28 2.49
C PRO A 173 -8.24 12.40 2.82
N LEU A 174 -7.09 12.49 2.12
CA LEU A 174 -6.08 13.54 2.35
C LEU A 174 -6.20 14.75 1.40
N SER A 175 -7.15 14.72 0.48
CA SER A 175 -7.42 15.83 -0.46
C SER A 175 -8.71 16.59 -0.13
N THR A 176 -9.46 16.14 0.88
CA THR A 176 -10.74 16.72 1.30
C THR A 176 -10.73 16.94 2.81
N PHE A 177 -11.72 17.69 3.29
CA PHE A 177 -11.92 17.93 4.72
C PHE A 177 -13.39 17.69 5.05
N ARG A 178 -13.64 16.96 6.13
CA ARG A 178 -14.98 16.66 6.64
C ARG A 178 -15.01 16.99 8.13
N GLU A 179 -15.96 17.84 8.53
CA GLU A 179 -16.08 18.31 9.91
C GLU A 179 -16.29 17.14 10.90
N ASP A 180 -17.07 16.13 10.49
CA ASP A 180 -17.47 15.00 11.33
C ASP A 180 -16.76 13.67 10.94
N GLU A 181 -15.47 13.68 10.63
CA GLU A 181 -14.75 12.48 10.16
C GLU A 181 -14.13 11.60 11.26
N LEU A 182 -13.52 12.22 12.27
CA LEU A 182 -12.72 11.53 13.30
C LEU A 182 -13.02 12.08 14.71
N GLN A 183 -14.30 12.27 15.04
CA GLN A 183 -14.71 12.88 16.31
C GLN A 183 -14.22 12.12 17.56
N GLU A 184 -13.97 10.80 17.44
CA GLU A 184 -13.51 9.96 18.55
C GLU A 184 -11.99 10.01 18.79
N VAL A 185 -11.17 10.43 17.81
CA VAL A 185 -9.70 10.24 17.82
C VAL A 185 -8.94 11.32 18.63
N GLY A 186 -9.64 12.12 19.44
CA GLY A 186 -9.04 13.23 20.21
C GLY A 186 -9.60 13.47 21.60
N TYR A 187 -10.52 12.61 22.08
CA TYR A 187 -11.22 12.78 23.37
C TYR A 187 -11.18 11.53 24.26
N GLU A 188 -10.01 10.87 24.34
CA GLU A 188 -9.68 9.93 25.42
C GLU A 188 -8.33 10.28 26.06
#